data_AF-A0A1A8U3K6-F1
#
_entry.id   AF-A0A1A8U3K6-F1
#
_cell.length_a   1.000
_cell.length_b   1.000
_cell.length_c   1.000
_cell.angle_alpha   90.00
_cell.angle_beta   90.00
_cell.angle_gamma   90.00
#
_symmetry.space_group_name_H-M   'P 1'
#
loop_
_entity.id
_entity.type
_entity.pdbx_description
1 polymer ?
#
loop_
_entity_poly.entity_id
_entity_poly.type
_entity_poly.pdbx_seq_one_letter_code
_entity_poly.pdbx_strand_id
1 'polypeptide(L)'
;MSKTLKKKRHWLTKVQECSVSWGGTGELTTVVELRGGAEHGEFPYIGRVASEVAVCQAGRFPACGDVLLEVNGTPVSGLTNRDTLAVVRHFREPIRLKTVKPGKVLNTDLRHYLSLQFQKGSLDHKLQQVIRDNLYLRTIPCTTRQPREGEIPGVDYNFISVEEFRELEESGVLLESGTYDGNYYGTPKPPAEPSPVQPDLVDQVLFDEEFDTEVQRKRTPSVSKMDRTDSTAPEEEEEEER
;
A
#
# COMPACT_ATOMS: atom_id res chain seq x y z
N MET A 1 -38.39 -22.99 0.86
CA MET A 1 -36.94 -23.16 1.09
C MET A 1 -36.28 -21.81 0.88
N SER A 2 -36.17 -21.01 1.93
CA SER A 2 -35.54 -19.69 1.87
C SER A 2 -34.04 -19.89 1.75
N LYS A 3 -33.43 -19.48 0.62
CA LYS A 3 -31.97 -19.48 0.48
C LYS A 3 -31.43 -18.40 1.41
N THR A 4 -30.89 -18.78 2.56
CA THR A 4 -30.15 -17.89 3.44
C THR A 4 -29.00 -17.28 2.63
N LEU A 5 -29.08 -15.99 2.27
CA LEU A 5 -27.96 -15.29 1.65
C LEU A 5 -26.79 -15.34 2.64
N LYS A 6 -25.76 -16.14 2.32
CA LYS A 6 -24.49 -16.09 3.06
C LYS A 6 -23.99 -14.64 2.99
N LYS A 7 -23.90 -14.00 4.16
CA LYS A 7 -23.47 -12.61 4.29
C LYS A 7 -21.99 -12.57 3.91
N LYS A 8 -21.68 -12.06 2.72
CA LYS A 8 -20.30 -11.92 2.23
C LYS A 8 -19.50 -11.10 3.25
N ARG A 9 -18.44 -11.66 3.84
CA ARG A 9 -17.60 -10.95 4.81
C ARG A 9 -16.42 -10.34 4.08
N HIS A 10 -16.26 -9.04 4.22
CA HIS A 10 -15.11 -8.30 3.72
C HIS A 10 -13.93 -8.47 4.69
N TRP A 11 -12.68 -8.38 4.21
CA TRP A 11 -11.46 -8.44 5.04
C TRP A 11 -11.46 -7.40 6.16
N LEU A 12 -12.25 -6.32 6.02
CA LEU A 12 -12.46 -5.30 7.05
C LEU A 12 -12.94 -5.93 8.37
N THR A 13 -13.69 -7.03 8.31
CA THR A 13 -14.14 -7.74 9.53
C THR A 13 -13.02 -8.48 10.27
N LYS A 14 -11.85 -8.63 9.63
CA LYS A 14 -10.63 -9.22 10.19
C LYS A 14 -9.60 -8.16 10.57
N VAL A 15 -9.89 -6.87 10.36
CA VAL A 15 -9.03 -5.77 10.78
C VAL A 15 -8.99 -5.74 12.30
N GLN A 16 -7.78 -5.65 12.83
CA GLN A 16 -7.50 -5.51 14.25
C GLN A 16 -6.72 -4.24 14.47
N GLU A 17 -6.97 -3.64 15.61
CA GLU A 17 -6.27 -2.44 16.05
C GLU A 17 -5.67 -2.72 17.41
N CYS A 18 -4.39 -2.42 17.57
CA CYS A 18 -3.67 -2.64 18.81
C CYS A 18 -2.84 -1.42 19.19
N SER A 19 -2.78 -1.12 20.48
CA SER A 19 -1.90 -0.08 21.02
C SER A 19 -0.75 -0.73 21.76
N VAL A 20 0.45 -0.58 21.23
CA VAL A 20 1.68 -1.23 21.70
C VAL A 20 2.56 -0.21 22.42
N SER A 21 3.10 -0.59 23.56
CA SER A 21 4.12 0.14 24.32
C SER A 21 5.25 -0.81 24.70
N TRP A 22 6.46 -0.30 24.89
CA TRP A 22 7.63 -1.15 25.16
C TRP A 22 8.60 -0.56 26.19
N GLY A 23 8.10 0.35 27.03
CA GLY A 23 8.77 0.77 28.27
C GLY A 23 9.99 1.67 28.04
N GLY A 24 10.05 2.36 26.90
CA GLY A 24 11.04 3.40 26.62
C GLY A 24 12.52 3.00 26.47
N THR A 25 12.90 1.74 26.67
CA THR A 25 14.31 1.30 26.64
C THR A 25 14.79 0.81 25.25
N GLY A 26 14.06 1.06 24.16
CA GLY A 26 14.41 0.63 22.79
C GLY A 26 13.53 1.25 21.69
N GLU A 27 13.70 0.82 20.43
CA GLU A 27 12.80 1.17 19.30
C GLU A 27 11.69 0.13 19.14
N LEU A 28 10.50 0.50 18.65
CA LEU A 28 9.42 -0.47 18.38
C LEU A 28 9.89 -1.62 17.48
N THR A 29 10.78 -1.35 16.53
CA THR A 29 11.35 -2.32 15.59
C THR A 29 12.11 -3.48 16.26
N THR A 30 12.58 -3.28 17.49
CA THR A 30 13.21 -4.33 18.31
C THR A 30 12.18 -5.28 18.95
N VAL A 31 10.93 -4.85 19.01
CA VAL A 31 9.82 -5.53 19.68
C VAL A 31 8.81 -6.08 18.67
N VAL A 32 8.58 -5.36 17.58
CA VAL A 32 7.74 -5.74 16.45
C VAL A 32 8.60 -5.61 15.19
N GLU A 33 9.02 -6.75 14.66
CA GLU A 33 9.73 -6.79 13.39
C GLU A 33 8.76 -6.41 12.27
N LEU A 34 9.17 -5.52 11.37
CA LEU A 34 8.40 -5.14 10.18
C LEU A 34 9.12 -5.62 8.93
N ARG A 35 8.37 -6.28 8.04
CA ARG A 35 8.87 -6.89 6.80
C ARG A 35 8.01 -6.47 5.61
N GLY A 36 8.40 -6.90 4.42
CA GLY A 36 7.75 -6.53 3.17
C GLY A 36 8.04 -5.08 2.79
N GLY A 37 7.26 -4.53 1.87
CA GLY A 37 7.47 -3.19 1.33
C GLY A 37 7.28 -3.17 -0.19
N ALA A 38 6.87 -2.01 -0.70
CA ALA A 38 6.55 -1.85 -2.12
C ALA A 38 7.73 -2.16 -3.06
N GLU A 39 8.97 -1.95 -2.62
CA GLU A 39 10.20 -2.30 -3.35
C GLU A 39 10.32 -3.81 -3.61
N HIS A 40 9.71 -4.63 -2.75
CA HIS A 40 9.63 -6.08 -2.90
C HIS A 40 8.35 -6.55 -3.60
N GLY A 41 7.41 -5.63 -3.86
CA GLY A 41 6.06 -5.96 -4.34
C GLY A 41 5.17 -6.56 -3.26
N GLU A 42 5.44 -6.24 -2.00
CA GLU A 42 4.69 -6.73 -0.85
C GLU A 42 4.09 -5.57 -0.06
N PHE A 43 2.96 -5.80 0.60
CA PHE A 43 2.53 -4.89 1.67
C PHE A 43 3.54 -4.91 2.81
N PRO A 44 3.65 -3.84 3.60
CA PRO A 44 4.27 -3.95 4.91
C PRO A 44 3.48 -4.93 5.77
N TYR A 45 4.16 -5.86 6.44
CA TYR A 45 3.53 -6.84 7.32
C TYR A 45 4.34 -7.07 8.60
N ILE A 46 3.65 -7.59 9.61
CA ILE A 46 4.23 -7.90 10.91
C ILE A 46 5.03 -9.18 10.82
N GLY A 47 6.31 -9.12 11.16
CA GLY A 47 7.20 -10.27 11.34
C GLY A 47 7.09 -10.85 12.74
N ARG A 48 8.25 -11.12 13.36
CA ARG A 48 8.32 -11.60 14.74
C ARG A 48 7.90 -10.51 15.74
N VAL A 49 7.11 -10.90 16.75
CA VAL A 49 6.74 -10.03 17.87
C VAL A 49 7.36 -10.58 19.16
N ALA A 50 8.18 -9.78 19.83
CA ALA A 50 8.76 -10.08 21.14
C ALA A 50 7.75 -9.71 22.24
N SER A 51 6.76 -10.57 22.43
CA SER A 51 5.67 -10.38 23.42
C SER A 51 6.14 -10.38 24.89
N GLU A 52 7.39 -10.75 25.15
CA GLU A 52 8.02 -10.69 26.47
C GLU A 52 8.42 -9.28 26.91
N VAL A 53 8.61 -8.36 25.96
CA VAL A 53 9.00 -6.95 26.21
C VAL A 53 7.85 -5.98 25.89
N ALA A 54 6.98 -6.37 24.95
CA ALA A 54 5.86 -5.56 24.51
C ALA A 54 4.68 -5.61 25.49
N VAL A 55 4.05 -4.47 25.74
CA VAL A 55 2.75 -4.37 26.43
C VAL A 55 1.69 -3.89 25.46
N CYS A 56 0.65 -4.69 25.25
CA CYS A 56 -0.53 -4.30 24.47
C CYS A 56 -1.52 -3.63 25.43
N GLN A 57 -1.59 -2.30 25.37
CA GLN A 57 -2.46 -1.49 26.22
C GLN A 57 -3.94 -1.62 25.82
N ALA A 58 -4.20 -1.84 24.53
CA ALA A 58 -5.54 -2.01 23.98
C ALA A 58 -5.50 -2.92 22.76
N GLY A 59 -6.51 -3.79 22.60
CA GLY A 59 -6.61 -4.74 21.50
C GLY A 59 -5.81 -6.02 21.73
N ARG A 60 -5.45 -6.71 20.64
CA ARG A 60 -4.65 -7.94 20.63
C ARG A 60 -3.37 -7.69 19.85
N PHE A 61 -2.25 -8.23 20.32
CA PHE A 61 -1.01 -8.20 19.53
C PHE A 61 -1.23 -8.80 18.14
N PRO A 62 -0.67 -8.17 17.09
CA PRO A 62 -0.74 -8.71 15.75
C PRO A 62 0.03 -10.02 15.67
N ALA A 63 -0.42 -10.90 14.80
CA ALA A 63 0.27 -12.15 14.51
C ALA A 63 1.35 -11.94 13.44
N CYS A 64 2.35 -12.83 13.44
CA CYS A 64 3.30 -12.90 12.34
C CYS A 64 2.55 -13.18 11.03
N GLY A 65 2.81 -12.35 10.02
CA GLY A 65 2.16 -12.37 8.71
C GLY A 65 1.00 -11.36 8.57
N ASP A 66 0.55 -10.71 9.65
CA ASP A 66 -0.53 -9.71 9.55
C ASP A 66 -0.09 -8.52 8.71
N VAL A 67 -0.91 -8.13 7.72
CA VAL A 67 -0.65 -6.97 6.88
C VAL A 67 -0.88 -5.69 7.67
N LEU A 68 0.09 -4.77 7.63
CA LEU A 68 0.02 -3.48 8.31
C LEU A 68 -0.59 -2.44 7.37
N LEU A 69 -1.74 -1.89 7.77
CA LEU A 69 -2.49 -0.92 6.98
C LEU A 69 -2.16 0.52 7.40
N GLU A 70 -2.18 0.80 8.70
CA GLU A 70 -1.99 2.14 9.28
C GLU A 70 -1.16 2.09 10.57
N VAL A 71 -0.42 3.16 10.83
CA VAL A 71 0.33 3.43 12.06
C VAL A 71 -0.10 4.80 12.59
N ASN A 72 -0.70 4.85 13.78
CA ASN A 72 -1.25 6.08 14.39
C ASN A 72 -2.17 6.89 13.44
N GLY A 73 -2.94 6.21 12.58
CA GLY A 73 -3.81 6.84 11.60
C GLY A 73 -3.12 7.18 10.27
N THR A 74 -1.79 7.10 10.20
CA THR A 74 -1.02 7.28 8.97
C THR A 74 -1.07 6.00 8.13
N PRO A 75 -1.56 6.04 6.88
CA PRO A 75 -1.60 4.87 6.01
C PRO A 75 -0.20 4.51 5.50
N VAL A 76 0.20 3.26 5.71
CA VAL A 76 1.54 2.76 5.29
C VAL A 76 1.48 1.77 4.13
N SER A 77 0.27 1.39 3.70
CA SER A 77 0.08 0.53 2.52
C SER A 77 0.66 1.19 1.26
N GLY A 78 1.55 0.50 0.55
CA GLY A 78 2.23 1.04 -0.63
C GLY A 78 3.53 1.80 -0.34
N LEU A 79 3.92 1.97 0.93
CA LEU A 79 5.24 2.50 1.28
C LEU A 79 6.33 1.43 1.14
N THR A 80 7.58 1.88 1.02
CA THR A 80 8.74 1.00 1.12
C THR A 80 8.92 0.49 2.55
N ASN A 81 9.73 -0.56 2.75
CA ASN A 81 10.06 -1.04 4.10
C ASN A 81 10.68 0.08 4.93
N ARG A 82 11.64 0.78 4.33
CA ARG A 82 12.36 1.90 4.98
C ARG A 82 11.43 3.02 5.40
N ASP A 83 10.49 3.40 4.53
CA ASP A 83 9.54 4.48 4.80
C ASP A 83 8.54 4.08 5.89
N THR A 84 8.08 2.83 5.87
CA THR A 84 7.23 2.30 6.94
C THR A 84 7.94 2.34 8.29
N LEU A 85 9.22 1.95 8.33
CA LEU A 85 10.05 2.04 9.54
C LEU A 85 10.24 3.50 10.00
N ALA A 86 10.40 4.44 9.08
CA ALA A 86 10.52 5.86 9.40
C ALA A 86 9.25 6.43 10.04
N VAL A 87 8.07 6.08 9.50
CA VAL A 87 6.76 6.45 10.09
C VAL A 87 6.64 5.90 11.51
N VAL A 88 6.99 4.63 11.71
CA VAL A 88 6.95 3.99 13.03
C VAL A 88 7.89 4.66 14.04
N ARG A 89 9.11 5.00 13.61
CA ARG A 89 10.10 5.69 14.45
C ARG A 89 9.72 7.12 14.81
N HIS A 90 8.89 7.77 14.00
CA HIS A 90 8.44 9.13 14.29
C HIS A 90 7.54 9.18 15.53
N PHE A 91 6.67 8.20 15.68
CA PHE A 91 5.72 8.18 16.78
C PHE A 91 6.36 7.68 18.09
N ARG A 92 5.94 8.28 19.21
CA ARG A 92 6.31 7.84 20.56
C ARG A 92 5.29 6.84 21.11
N GLU A 93 5.68 6.09 22.13
CA GLU A 93 4.77 5.15 22.80
C GLU A 93 3.58 5.88 23.49
N PRO A 94 2.36 5.32 23.45
CA PRO A 94 1.95 4.10 22.73
C PRO A 94 1.77 4.32 21.21
N ILE A 95 2.13 3.31 20.41
CA ILE A 95 1.86 3.29 18.97
C ILE A 95 0.65 2.41 18.69
N ARG A 96 -0.29 2.95 17.90
CA ARG A 96 -1.51 2.30 17.42
C ARG A 96 -1.25 1.69 16.05
N LEU A 97 -1.27 0.37 15.97
CA LEU A 97 -1.11 -0.37 14.71
C LEU A 97 -2.47 -0.91 14.28
N LYS A 98 -2.81 -0.69 13.02
CA LYS A 98 -3.99 -1.28 12.39
C LYS A 98 -3.53 -2.35 11.40
N THR A 99 -3.84 -3.60 11.71
CA THR A 99 -3.40 -4.75 10.94
C THR A 99 -4.58 -5.59 10.47
N VAL A 100 -4.37 -6.43 9.48
CA VAL A 100 -5.37 -7.37 8.98
C VAL A 100 -4.73 -8.72 8.72
N LYS A 101 -5.40 -9.79 9.12
CA LYS A 101 -4.96 -11.14 8.78
C LYS A 101 -5.04 -11.37 7.27
N PRO A 102 -3.99 -11.92 6.63
CA PRO A 102 -4.01 -12.22 5.20
C PRO A 102 -5.21 -13.10 4.82
N GLY A 103 -5.84 -12.80 3.68
CA GLY A 103 -6.94 -13.55 3.09
C GLY A 103 -6.75 -13.78 1.59
N LYS A 104 -7.80 -14.21 0.90
CA LYS A 104 -7.76 -14.43 -0.56
C LYS A 104 -7.62 -13.12 -1.36
N VAL A 105 -8.24 -12.04 -0.86
CA VAL A 105 -8.25 -10.72 -1.52
C VAL A 105 -7.06 -9.90 -1.06
N LEU A 106 -6.99 -9.59 0.24
CA LEU A 106 -5.91 -8.81 0.84
C LEU A 106 -4.93 -9.75 1.53
N ASN A 107 -3.79 -9.98 0.88
CA ASN A 107 -2.67 -10.75 1.40
C ASN A 107 -1.39 -9.89 1.37
N THR A 108 -0.24 -10.51 1.63
CA THR A 108 1.04 -9.79 1.63
C THR A 108 1.52 -9.40 0.23
N ASP A 109 0.98 -9.96 -0.85
CA ASP A 109 1.36 -9.63 -2.23
C ASP A 109 0.62 -8.37 -2.71
N LEU A 110 1.37 -7.28 -2.80
CA LEU A 110 0.86 -5.98 -3.23
C LEU A 110 0.44 -6.00 -4.69
N ARG A 111 1.17 -6.75 -5.53
CA ARG A 111 0.90 -6.86 -6.97
C ARG A 111 -0.40 -7.60 -7.21
N HIS A 112 -0.63 -8.68 -6.45
CA HIS A 112 -1.91 -9.38 -6.47
C HIS A 112 -3.06 -8.43 -6.14
N TYR A 113 -2.98 -7.67 -5.04
CA TYR A 113 -4.07 -6.76 -4.65
C TYR A 113 -4.31 -5.62 -5.66
N LEU A 114 -3.24 -5.07 -6.24
CA LEU A 114 -3.33 -4.04 -7.29
C LEU A 114 -3.80 -4.61 -8.63
N SER A 115 -3.67 -5.92 -8.87
CA SER A 115 -4.17 -6.57 -10.09
C SER A 115 -5.70 -6.64 -10.11
N LEU A 116 -6.32 -6.76 -8.93
CA LEU A 116 -7.77 -6.93 -8.75
C LEU A 116 -8.57 -5.68 -9.14
N GLN A 117 -9.76 -5.90 -9.70
CA GLN A 117 -10.71 -4.85 -10.02
C GLN A 117 -11.80 -4.73 -8.95
N PHE A 118 -12.01 -3.50 -8.46
CA PHE A 118 -13.03 -3.20 -7.47
C PHE A 118 -13.99 -2.11 -7.95
N GLN A 119 -15.21 -2.13 -7.42
CA GLN A 119 -16.21 -1.12 -7.74
C GLN A 119 -15.75 0.27 -7.28
N LYS A 120 -15.86 1.28 -8.15
CA LYS A 120 -15.47 2.65 -7.81
C LYS A 120 -16.22 3.12 -6.56
N GLY A 121 -15.47 3.61 -5.58
CA GLY A 121 -16.00 4.07 -4.29
C GLY A 121 -16.11 2.99 -3.22
N SER A 122 -15.81 1.72 -3.54
CA SER A 122 -15.63 0.67 -2.52
C SER A 122 -14.45 0.98 -1.61
N LEU A 123 -14.38 0.29 -0.47
CA LEU A 123 -13.24 0.40 0.45
C LEU A 123 -11.94 -0.06 -0.23
N ASP A 124 -11.98 -1.14 -1.00
CA ASP A 124 -10.81 -1.62 -1.74
C ASP A 124 -10.33 -0.61 -2.78
N HIS A 125 -11.26 0.01 -3.52
CA HIS A 125 -10.90 1.04 -4.48
C HIS A 125 -10.21 2.23 -3.78
N LYS A 126 -10.67 2.60 -2.57
CA LYS A 126 -10.00 3.63 -1.76
C LYS A 126 -8.62 3.17 -1.28
N LEU A 127 -8.48 1.92 -0.83
CA LEU A 127 -7.18 1.40 -0.42
C LEU A 127 -6.18 1.33 -1.60
N GLN A 128 -6.62 0.90 -2.79
CA GLN A 128 -5.79 0.95 -3.99
C GLN A 128 -5.38 2.38 -4.36
N GLN A 129 -6.22 3.38 -4.10
CA GLN A 129 -5.85 4.78 -4.29
C GLN A 129 -4.77 5.21 -3.29
N VAL A 130 -4.95 4.90 -2.01
CA VAL A 130 -3.94 5.16 -0.96
C VAL A 130 -2.59 4.52 -1.29
N ILE A 131 -2.61 3.26 -1.75
CA ILE A 131 -1.39 2.56 -2.19
C ILE A 131 -0.68 3.33 -3.30
N ARG A 132 -1.42 3.77 -4.33
CA ARG A 132 -0.85 4.52 -5.46
C ARG A 132 -0.29 5.86 -5.02
N ASP A 133 -1.00 6.59 -4.17
CA ASP A 133 -0.56 7.87 -3.63
C ASP A 133 0.78 7.72 -2.89
N ASN A 134 0.91 6.67 -2.07
CA ASN A 134 2.15 6.31 -1.37
C ASN A 134 3.28 5.87 -2.33
N LEU A 135 2.98 5.07 -3.36
CA LEU A 135 3.96 4.67 -4.37
C LEU A 135 4.51 5.88 -5.13
N TYR A 136 3.66 6.83 -5.51
CA TYR A 136 4.03 8.02 -6.28
C TYR A 136 4.91 9.02 -5.53
N LEU A 137 5.17 8.79 -4.24
CA LEU A 137 6.21 9.49 -3.47
C LEU A 137 7.63 9.02 -3.85
N ARG A 138 7.77 7.76 -4.30
CA ARG A 138 9.07 7.12 -4.56
C ARG A 138 9.27 6.65 -5.99
N THR A 139 8.20 6.47 -6.76
CA THR A 139 8.23 6.05 -8.16
C THR A 139 7.39 6.98 -9.05
N ILE A 140 7.69 7.01 -10.34
CA ILE A 140 6.90 7.75 -11.34
C ILE A 140 6.24 6.70 -12.24
N PRO A 141 4.90 6.72 -12.39
CA PRO A 141 4.22 5.78 -13.27
C PRO A 141 4.67 5.98 -14.72
N CYS A 142 4.64 4.91 -15.51
CA CYS A 142 4.99 4.95 -16.93
C CYS A 142 3.75 4.83 -17.81
N THR A 143 3.81 5.40 -19.01
CA THR A 143 2.76 5.27 -20.03
C THR A 143 3.34 5.27 -21.43
N THR A 144 2.66 4.59 -22.36
CA THR A 144 2.96 4.65 -23.80
C THR A 144 2.23 5.78 -24.52
N ARG A 145 1.34 6.49 -23.83
CA ARG A 145 0.66 7.66 -24.36
C ARG A 145 1.67 8.77 -24.62
N GLN A 146 1.44 9.61 -25.63
CA GLN A 146 2.22 10.83 -25.78
C GLN A 146 1.92 11.85 -24.67
N PRO A 147 2.92 12.66 -24.22
CA PRO A 147 2.69 13.73 -23.27
C PRO A 147 1.63 14.72 -23.76
N ARG A 148 0.72 15.14 -22.88
CA ARG A 148 -0.21 16.25 -23.12
C ARG A 148 0.48 17.58 -22.82
N GLU A 149 -0.12 18.66 -23.32
CA GLU A 149 0.35 20.01 -23.04
C GLU A 149 0.38 20.28 -21.52
N GLY A 150 1.55 20.66 -21.01
CA GLY A 150 1.78 20.89 -19.59
C GLY A 150 2.23 19.67 -18.77
N GLU A 151 2.22 18.45 -19.33
CA GLU A 151 2.82 17.28 -18.66
C GLU A 151 4.34 17.29 -18.80
N ILE A 152 5.05 17.00 -17.71
CA ILE A 152 6.50 17.00 -17.62
C ILE A 152 6.99 15.54 -17.53
N PRO A 153 7.77 15.05 -18.53
CA PRO A 153 8.40 13.75 -18.48
C PRO A 153 9.26 13.57 -17.22
N GLY A 154 9.10 12.45 -16.51
CA GLY A 154 9.82 12.18 -15.27
C GLY A 154 9.26 12.92 -14.04
N VAL A 155 8.12 13.60 -14.16
CA VAL A 155 7.40 14.19 -13.02
C VAL A 155 5.97 13.68 -12.96
N ASP A 156 5.26 13.75 -14.08
CA ASP A 156 3.88 13.26 -14.21
C ASP A 156 3.85 11.80 -14.63
N TYR A 157 4.55 11.48 -15.73
CA TYR A 157 4.72 10.12 -16.23
C TYR A 157 6.11 9.94 -16.85
N ASN A 158 6.60 8.71 -16.83
CA ASN A 158 7.65 8.25 -17.72
C ASN A 158 6.99 7.83 -19.05
N PHE A 159 7.12 8.70 -20.05
CA PHE A 159 6.60 8.44 -21.39
C PHE A 159 7.58 7.56 -22.15
N ILE A 160 7.22 6.29 -22.35
CA ILE A 160 8.08 5.24 -22.91
C ILE A 160 7.44 4.60 -24.15
N SER A 161 8.21 3.91 -24.97
CA SER A 161 7.65 3.18 -26.12
C SER A 161 6.87 1.94 -25.68
N VAL A 162 6.09 1.36 -26.61
CA VAL A 162 5.36 0.11 -26.35
C VAL A 162 6.33 -1.05 -26.14
N GLU A 163 7.46 -1.06 -26.85
CA GLU A 163 8.53 -2.04 -26.71
C GLU A 163 9.16 -1.96 -25.30
N GLU A 164 9.54 -0.76 -24.86
CA GLU A 164 10.07 -0.54 -23.50
C GLU A 164 9.05 -0.95 -22.43
N PHE A 165 7.77 -0.64 -22.63
CA PHE A 165 6.71 -1.04 -21.70
C PHE A 165 6.61 -2.57 -21.58
N ARG A 166 6.68 -3.28 -22.69
CA ARG A 166 6.65 -4.76 -22.70
C ARG A 166 7.86 -5.36 -22.01
N GLU A 167 9.06 -4.78 -22.19
CA GLU A 167 10.25 -5.22 -21.46
C GLU A 167 10.11 -5.05 -19.93
N LEU A 168 9.49 -3.95 -19.48
CA LEU A 168 9.19 -3.73 -18.06
C LEU A 168 8.15 -4.72 -17.51
N GLU A 169 7.15 -5.05 -18.31
CA GLU A 169 6.13 -6.04 -17.94
C GLU A 169 6.74 -7.46 -17.87
N GLU A 170 7.51 -7.87 -18.88
CA GLU A 170 8.17 -9.17 -18.94
C GLU A 170 9.22 -9.36 -17.84
N SER A 171 9.93 -8.29 -17.46
CA SER A 171 10.90 -8.33 -16.36
C SER A 171 10.26 -8.37 -14.96
N GLY A 172 8.95 -8.19 -14.84
CA GLY A 172 8.23 -8.27 -13.56
C GLY A 172 8.56 -7.13 -12.58
N VAL A 173 9.03 -5.99 -13.11
CA VAL A 173 9.34 -4.79 -12.33
C VAL A 173 8.12 -3.91 -12.10
N LEU A 174 7.02 -4.11 -12.84
CA LEU A 174 5.76 -3.40 -12.63
C LEU A 174 4.99 -4.01 -11.45
N LEU A 175 4.53 -3.14 -10.54
CA LEU A 175 3.59 -3.49 -9.47
C LEU A 175 2.17 -3.65 -10.01
N GLU A 176 1.84 -2.86 -11.02
CA GLU A 176 0.57 -2.91 -11.72
C GLU A 176 0.81 -2.47 -13.18
N SER A 177 0.14 -3.10 -14.14
CA SER A 177 0.13 -2.71 -15.56
C SER A 177 -1.28 -2.77 -16.13
N GLY A 178 -1.68 -1.90 -17.03
CA GLY A 178 -3.02 -1.94 -17.61
C GLY A 178 -3.15 -1.06 -18.84
N THR A 179 -4.31 -1.14 -19.50
CA THR A 179 -4.54 -0.41 -20.74
C THR A 179 -5.69 0.57 -20.60
N TYR A 180 -5.55 1.76 -21.17
CA TYR A 180 -6.61 2.75 -21.23
C TYR A 180 -6.51 3.54 -22.52
N ASP A 181 -7.62 3.62 -23.26
CA ASP A 181 -7.70 4.35 -24.54
C ASP A 181 -6.59 3.93 -25.52
N GLY A 182 -6.35 2.62 -25.62
CA GLY A 182 -5.32 2.03 -26.49
C GLY A 182 -3.86 2.24 -26.03
N ASN A 183 -3.64 2.90 -24.89
CA ASN A 183 -2.30 3.14 -24.33
C ASN A 183 -2.06 2.28 -23.10
N TYR A 184 -0.81 1.88 -22.88
CA TYR A 184 -0.39 1.16 -21.69
C TYR A 184 -0.01 2.12 -20.58
N TYR A 185 -0.28 1.71 -19.35
CA TYR A 185 0.06 2.42 -18.14
C TYR A 185 0.55 1.42 -17.10
N GLY A 186 1.54 1.79 -16.30
CA GLY A 186 2.05 0.91 -15.26
C GLY A 186 2.75 1.67 -14.15
N THR A 187 2.81 1.05 -12.98
CA THR A 187 3.51 1.60 -11.81
C THR A 187 4.72 0.71 -11.54
N PRO A 188 5.96 1.16 -11.80
CA PRO A 188 7.14 0.36 -11.50
C PRO A 188 7.38 0.28 -9.99
N LYS A 189 8.00 -0.81 -9.54
CA LYS A 189 8.46 -0.96 -8.16
C LYS A 189 9.35 0.23 -7.78
N PRO A 190 9.15 0.83 -6.60
CA PRO A 190 10.06 1.85 -6.11
C PRO A 190 11.46 1.24 -5.90
N PRO A 191 12.52 2.03 -6.09
CA PRO A 191 13.88 1.56 -5.87
C PRO A 191 14.10 1.18 -4.40
N ALA A 192 14.85 0.11 -4.14
CA ALA A 192 15.19 -0.32 -2.78
C ALA A 192 16.09 0.70 -2.05
N GLU A 193 16.91 1.45 -2.79
CA GLU A 193 17.73 2.53 -2.27
C GLU A 193 17.15 3.89 -2.70
N PRO A 194 16.97 4.84 -1.78
CA PRO A 194 16.56 6.18 -2.16
C PRO A 194 17.73 6.88 -2.85
N SER A 195 17.43 7.51 -3.99
CA SER A 195 18.30 8.56 -4.51
C SER A 195 18.57 9.57 -3.38
N PRO A 196 19.84 9.96 -3.11
CA PRO A 196 20.21 10.84 -2.00
C PRO A 196 19.57 12.25 -2.03
N VAL A 197 18.75 12.54 -3.04
CA VAL A 197 18.10 13.84 -3.29
C VAL A 197 16.65 13.87 -2.79
N GLN A 198 16.07 12.77 -2.32
CA GLN A 198 14.67 12.79 -1.87
C GLN A 198 14.55 13.33 -0.42
N PRO A 199 13.68 14.34 -0.17
CA PRO A 199 13.47 14.90 1.16
C PRO A 199 13.05 13.85 2.19
N ASP A 200 13.27 14.15 3.47
CA ASP A 200 12.91 13.25 4.57
C ASP A 200 11.39 13.05 4.61
N LEU A 201 10.95 11.78 4.52
CA LEU A 201 9.58 11.43 4.16
C LEU A 201 8.59 11.64 5.32
N VAL A 202 9.10 11.68 6.54
CA VAL A 202 8.35 12.08 7.74
C VAL A 202 7.65 13.42 7.54
N ASP A 203 8.29 14.38 6.89
CA ASP A 203 7.67 15.70 6.65
C ASP A 203 6.54 15.65 5.61
N GLN A 204 6.58 14.69 4.67
CA GLN A 204 5.58 14.59 3.59
C GLN A 204 4.38 13.74 3.97
N VAL A 205 4.58 12.73 4.82
CA VAL A 205 3.53 11.79 5.21
C VAL A 205 2.77 12.24 6.48
N LEU A 206 3.40 13.06 7.33
CA LEU A 206 2.81 13.43 8.63
C LEU A 206 2.21 14.84 8.69
N PHE A 207 2.67 15.78 7.86
CA PHE A 207 2.18 17.17 7.91
C PHE A 207 1.01 17.46 6.97
N ASP A 208 0.38 16.43 6.41
CA ASP A 208 -0.83 16.60 5.60
C ASP A 208 -2.10 16.89 6.44
N GLU A 209 -2.00 16.95 7.78
CA GLU A 209 -3.12 17.31 8.68
C GLU A 209 -3.32 18.84 8.87
N GLU A 210 -2.40 19.71 8.41
CA GLU A 210 -2.56 21.18 8.49
C GLU A 210 -2.36 21.91 7.15
N PHE A 211 -2.51 21.24 6.01
CA PHE A 211 -2.48 21.92 4.71
C PHE A 211 -3.88 22.42 4.31
N ASP A 212 -4.03 23.73 4.48
CA ASP A 212 -5.05 24.57 3.87
C ASP A 212 -5.36 24.12 2.44
N THR A 213 -6.63 24.00 2.10
CA THR A 213 -7.17 23.36 0.88
C THR A 213 -6.82 24.08 -0.44
N GLU A 214 -5.87 25.02 -0.43
CA GLU A 214 -5.51 25.89 -1.56
C GLU A 214 -4.15 25.62 -2.22
N VAL A 215 -3.34 24.67 -1.74
CA VAL A 215 -2.09 24.29 -2.44
C VAL A 215 -2.09 22.81 -2.81
N GLN A 216 -3.08 22.42 -3.62
CA GLN A 216 -2.93 21.26 -4.48
C GLN A 216 -1.66 21.46 -5.32
N ARG A 217 -0.60 20.68 -5.04
CA ARG A 217 0.43 20.44 -6.05
C ARG A 217 -0.30 19.87 -7.26
N LYS A 218 -0.42 20.69 -8.31
CA LYS A 218 -1.17 20.40 -9.54
C LYS A 218 -0.51 19.25 -10.32
N ARG A 219 -0.58 18.03 -9.80
CA ARG A 219 -0.44 16.82 -10.61
C ARG A 219 -1.79 16.51 -11.21
N THR A 220 -1.82 16.24 -12.52
CA THR A 220 -3.05 15.84 -13.19
C THR A 220 -3.55 14.52 -12.59
N PRO A 221 -4.88 14.32 -12.47
CA PRO A 221 -5.42 13.12 -11.86
C PRO A 221 -4.95 11.89 -12.65
N SER A 222 -4.16 11.05 -11.99
CA SER A 222 -3.69 9.79 -12.58
C SER A 222 -4.89 8.95 -13.01
N VAL A 223 -4.85 8.38 -14.20
CA VAL A 223 -5.94 7.55 -14.72
C VAL A 223 -6.03 6.28 -13.89
N SER A 224 -7.01 6.21 -12.99
CA SER A 224 -7.27 5.03 -12.16
C SER A 224 -8.13 3.96 -12.84
N LYS A 225 -8.62 4.24 -14.06
CA LYS A 225 -9.44 3.32 -14.85
C LYS A 225 -8.56 2.67 -15.91
N MET A 226 -7.98 1.52 -15.60
CA MET A 226 -7.34 0.67 -16.59
C MET A 226 -8.26 -0.53 -16.88
N ASP A 227 -8.54 -0.76 -18.15
CA ASP A 227 -9.16 -2.01 -18.59
C ASP A 227 -8.08 -3.09 -18.61
N ARG A 228 -8.37 -4.23 -17.96
CA ARG A 228 -7.54 -5.44 -17.94
C ARG A 228 -8.35 -6.63 -18.43
N THR A 229 -7.74 -7.44 -19.29
CA THR A 229 -8.19 -8.79 -19.63
C THR A 229 -7.92 -9.73 -18.45
N ASP A 230 -9.01 -10.27 -17.87
CA ASP A 230 -9.08 -11.24 -16.78
C ASP A 230 -8.49 -10.82 -15.42
N SER A 231 -9.37 -10.46 -14.46
CA SER A 231 -9.26 -10.80 -13.03
C SER A 231 -10.36 -10.10 -12.21
N THR A 232 -11.52 -10.74 -12.05
CA THR A 232 -12.49 -10.35 -11.02
C THR A 232 -11.96 -10.75 -9.64
N ALA A 233 -12.10 -9.87 -8.64
CA ALA A 233 -11.68 -10.17 -7.28
C ALA A 233 -12.37 -11.44 -6.74
N PRO A 234 -11.62 -12.43 -6.22
CA PRO A 234 -12.22 -13.64 -5.66
C PRO A 234 -13.01 -13.32 -4.38
N GLU A 235 -14.05 -14.10 -4.10
CA GLU A 235 -14.84 -13.92 -2.87
C GLU A 235 -14.09 -14.49 -1.66
N GLU A 236 -14.10 -13.78 -0.51
CA GLU A 236 -13.64 -14.36 0.75
C GLU A 236 -14.65 -15.41 1.23
N GLU A 237 -14.24 -16.68 1.30
CA GLU A 237 -15.02 -17.78 1.87
C GLU A 237 -14.53 -18.11 3.28
N GLU A 238 -15.41 -18.72 4.09
CA GLU A 238 -15.11 -19.20 5.43
C GLU A 238 -13.94 -20.20 5.39
N GLU A 239 -12.83 -19.91 6.08
CA GLU A 239 -11.95 -20.98 6.54
C GLU A 239 -12.76 -21.75 7.60
N GLU A 240 -13.15 -22.99 7.29
CA GLU A 240 -13.61 -23.92 8.31
C GLU A 240 -12.48 -24.07 9.33
N GLU A 241 -12.64 -23.49 10.52
CA GLU A 241 -11.83 -23.83 11.69
C GLU A 241 -11.90 -25.35 11.86
N ARG A 242 -10.76 -26.00 11.68
CA ARG A 242 -10.59 -27.44 11.88
C ARG A 242 -9.82 -27.70 13.17
#